data_AF-A0A4Q0I0G4-F1
#
_entry.id   AF-A0A4Q0I0G4-F1
#
_cell.length_a   1.000
_cell.length_b   1.000
_cell.length_c   1.000
_cell.angle_alpha   90.00
_cell.angle_beta   90.00
_cell.angle_gamma   90.00
#
_symmetry.space_group_name_H-M   'P 1'
#
loop_
_entity.id
_entity.type
_entity.pdbx_description
1 polymer ?
#
loop_
_entity_poly.entity_id
_entity_poly.type
_entity_poly.pdbx_seq_one_letter_code
_entity_poly.pdbx_strand_id
1 'polypeptide(L)'
;MIGSNHNTIKPTQEFVNQERVNFYAEKLKAGEAVEPIKVVNVPGKGQYIIEGHHRYVASQQTGIPVKIQVVEGQGPIGMDDWSQVQWKPYINEEQFWGD
;
A
#
# COMPACT_ATOMS: atom_id res chain seq x y z
N MET A 1 -1.97 -13.45 -6.79
CA MET A 1 -2.50 -12.07 -6.78
C MET A 1 -2.77 -11.67 -5.33
N ILE A 2 -2.55 -10.40 -4.97
CA ILE A 2 -2.82 -9.86 -3.63
C ILE A 2 -4.35 -9.62 -3.43
N GLY A 3 -5.12 -9.47 -4.51
CA GLY A 3 -6.46 -8.88 -4.49
C GLY A 3 -7.61 -9.82 -4.10
N SER A 4 -8.39 -9.37 -3.09
CA SER A 4 -9.83 -9.59 -2.99
C SER A 4 -10.58 -8.29 -3.36
N ASN A 5 -11.89 -8.38 -3.66
CA ASN A 5 -12.75 -7.24 -4.05
C ASN A 5 -13.04 -6.22 -2.93
N HIS A 6 -12.41 -6.35 -1.75
CA HIS A 6 -12.81 -5.64 -0.52
C HIS A 6 -11.92 -4.46 -0.14
N ASN A 7 -11.35 -3.72 -1.10
CA ASN A 7 -10.35 -2.71 -0.78
C ASN A 7 -10.96 -1.32 -0.60
N THR A 8 -11.38 -1.01 0.63
CA THR A 8 -11.78 0.35 1.07
C THR A 8 -10.73 1.40 0.72
N ILE A 9 -9.45 1.02 0.66
CA ILE A 9 -8.31 1.87 0.28
C ILE A 9 -7.64 1.30 -0.98
N LYS A 10 -7.57 2.12 -2.04
CA LYS A 10 -7.07 1.76 -3.38
C LYS A 10 -5.56 1.98 -3.54
N PRO A 11 -4.86 1.20 -4.39
CA PRO A 11 -3.44 1.40 -4.70
C PRO A 11 -3.15 2.75 -5.32
N THR A 12 -1.87 3.13 -5.29
CA THR A 12 -1.28 4.04 -6.27
C THR A 12 0.04 3.51 -6.85
N GLN A 13 0.34 2.22 -6.68
CA GLN A 13 1.60 1.61 -7.14
C GLN A 13 1.33 0.30 -7.86
N GLU A 14 2.17 0.02 -8.85
CA GLU A 14 2.13 -1.19 -9.67
C GLU A 14 2.90 -2.38 -9.11
N PHE A 15 3.56 -2.26 -7.96
CA PHE A 15 4.37 -3.33 -7.41
C PHE A 15 4.36 -3.25 -5.88
N VAL A 16 4.29 -4.41 -5.22
CA VAL A 16 4.59 -4.56 -3.78
C VAL A 16 5.76 -5.55 -3.69
N ASN A 17 6.43 -5.67 -2.54
CA ASN A 17 7.51 -6.65 -2.34
C ASN A 17 7.11 -7.61 -1.21
N GLN A 18 7.08 -8.91 -1.47
CA GLN A 18 6.58 -9.92 -0.53
C GLN A 18 7.43 -10.00 0.74
N GLU A 19 8.76 -9.87 0.65
CA GLU A 19 9.64 -9.90 1.82
C GLU A 19 9.39 -8.70 2.72
N ARG A 20 9.13 -7.52 2.15
CA ARG A 20 8.76 -6.32 2.91
C ARG A 20 7.38 -6.45 3.56
N VAL A 21 6.42 -7.09 2.90
CA VAL A 21 5.13 -7.42 3.52
C VAL A 21 5.34 -8.35 4.70
N ASN A 22 6.10 -9.44 4.53
CA ASN A 22 6.40 -10.39 5.60
C ASN A 22 7.09 -9.71 6.77
N PHE A 23 8.08 -8.86 6.51
CA PHE A 23 8.75 -8.06 7.52
C PHE A 23 7.77 -7.22 8.36
N TYR A 24 6.85 -6.50 7.72
CA TYR A 24 5.84 -5.73 8.45
C TYR A 24 4.79 -6.62 9.13
N ALA A 25 4.44 -7.76 8.57
CA ALA A 25 3.52 -8.72 9.18
C ALA A 25 4.10 -9.26 10.50
N GLU A 26 5.39 -9.59 10.54
CA GLU A 26 6.05 -10.03 11.77
C GLU A 26 6.11 -8.90 12.82
N LYS A 27 6.39 -7.66 12.40
CA LYS A 27 6.31 -6.49 13.31
C LYS A 27 4.92 -6.30 13.91
N LEU A 28 3.88 -6.41 13.09
CA LEU A 28 2.49 -6.29 13.55
C LEU A 28 2.14 -7.40 14.55
N LYS A 29 2.51 -8.65 14.26
CA LYS A 29 2.29 -9.79 15.19
C LYS A 29 3.06 -9.64 16.49
N ALA A 30 4.26 -9.06 16.45
CA ALA A 30 5.06 -8.75 17.64
C ALA A 30 4.51 -7.57 18.46
N GLY A 31 3.48 -6.87 17.97
CA GLY A 31 2.94 -5.67 18.61
C GLY A 31 3.86 -4.45 18.50
N GLU A 32 4.83 -4.47 17.59
CA GLU A 32 5.72 -3.34 17.34
C GLU A 32 4.97 -2.19 16.69
N ALA A 33 5.38 -0.96 17.02
CA ALA A 33 4.89 0.22 16.34
C ALA A 33 5.39 0.24 14.89
N VAL A 34 4.47 0.44 13.94
CA VAL A 34 4.77 0.73 12.55
C VAL A 34 4.24 2.12 12.18
N GLU A 35 4.91 2.78 11.25
CA GLU A 35 4.47 4.07 10.73
C GLU A 35 3.05 3.99 10.14
N PRO A 36 2.23 5.05 10.28
CA PRO A 36 0.93 5.10 9.63
C PRO A 36 1.03 4.91 8.10
N ILE A 37 -0.05 4.45 7.49
CA ILE A 37 -0.21 4.58 6.04
C ILE A 37 -0.75 5.97 5.73
N LYS A 38 -0.35 6.54 4.59
CA LYS A 38 -0.89 7.82 4.11
C LYS A 38 -1.88 7.58 2.99
N VAL A 39 -3.05 8.19 3.12
CA VAL A 39 -4.11 8.09 2.12
C VAL A 39 -4.58 9.47 1.70
N VAL A 40 -4.94 9.63 0.43
CA VAL A 40 -5.66 10.80 -0.06
C VAL A 40 -7.13 10.42 -0.29
N ASN A 41 -8.05 11.30 0.12
CA ASN A 41 -9.46 11.15 -0.22
C ASN A 41 -9.75 11.93 -1.50
N VAL A 42 -10.22 11.26 -2.54
CA VAL A 42 -10.56 11.89 -3.81
C VAL A 42 -12.10 11.96 -3.91
N PRO A 43 -12.69 13.17 -3.97
CA PRO A 43 -14.14 13.33 -4.07
C PRO A 43 -14.74 12.51 -5.21
N GLY A 44 -15.76 11.71 -4.90
CA GLY A 44 -16.43 10.82 -5.86
C GLY A 44 -15.63 9.58 -6.29
N LYS A 45 -14.38 9.41 -5.87
CA LYS A 45 -13.52 8.27 -6.27
C LYS A 45 -13.03 7.39 -5.10
N GLY A 46 -13.06 7.91 -3.87
CA GLY A 46 -12.70 7.18 -2.65
C GLY A 46 -11.28 7.43 -2.16
N GLN A 47 -10.76 6.54 -1.31
CA GLN A 47 -9.44 6.69 -0.68
C GLN A 47 -8.35 5.95 -1.46
N TYR A 48 -7.21 6.59 -1.66
CA TYR A 48 -6.04 6.05 -2.35
C TYR A 48 -4.82 6.11 -1.43
N ILE A 49 -4.12 4.98 -1.25
CA ILE A 49 -2.88 4.93 -0.47
C ILE A 49 -1.73 5.52 -1.26
N ILE A 50 -1.11 6.58 -0.76
CA ILE A 50 0.08 7.22 -1.38
C ILE A 50 1.38 6.79 -0.71
N GLU A 51 1.32 6.26 0.51
CA GLU A 51 2.49 5.75 1.23
C GLU A 51 2.10 4.58 2.16
N GLY A 52 2.96 3.56 2.22
CA GLY A 52 2.83 2.45 3.17
C GLY A 52 2.11 1.22 2.61
N HIS A 53 2.15 0.99 1.29
CA HIS A 53 1.49 -0.15 0.62
C HIS A 53 1.85 -1.50 1.25
N HIS A 54 3.12 -1.77 1.58
CA HIS A 54 3.51 -3.01 2.25
C HIS A 54 2.88 -3.15 3.64
N ARG A 55 2.78 -2.06 4.41
CA ARG A 55 2.15 -2.05 5.74
C ARG A 55 0.66 -2.30 5.63
N TYR A 56 0.00 -1.70 4.64
CA TYR A 56 -1.41 -1.96 4.36
C TYR A 56 -1.63 -3.44 4.00
N VAL A 57 -0.86 -4.00 3.07
CA VAL A 57 -1.00 -5.42 2.70
C VAL A 57 -0.71 -6.34 3.88
N ALA A 58 0.32 -6.04 4.69
CA ALA A 58 0.61 -6.79 5.92
C ALA A 58 -0.56 -6.73 6.92
N SER A 59 -1.22 -5.57 7.05
CA SER A 59 -2.41 -5.43 7.90
C SER A 59 -3.56 -6.32 7.43
N GLN A 60 -3.77 -6.42 6.12
CA GLN A 60 -4.81 -7.29 5.54
C GLN A 60 -4.49 -8.77 5.74
N GLN A 61 -3.22 -9.17 5.59
CA GLN A 61 -2.80 -10.57 5.76
C GLN A 61 -2.88 -11.03 7.22
N THR A 62 -2.59 -10.15 8.17
CA THR A 62 -2.56 -10.48 9.60
C THR A 62 -3.88 -10.23 10.31
N GLY A 63 -4.77 -9.41 9.73
CA GLY A 63 -5.96 -8.90 10.41
C GLY A 63 -5.66 -7.84 11.48
N ILE A 64 -4.40 -7.40 11.61
CA ILE A 64 -3.97 -6.40 12.59
C ILE A 64 -3.94 -5.02 11.92
N PRO A 65 -4.75 -4.05 12.38
CA PRO A 65 -4.88 -2.76 11.69
C PRO A 65 -3.61 -1.91 11.82
N VAL A 66 -3.36 -1.11 10.78
CA VAL A 66 -2.36 -0.02 10.79
C VAL A 66 -3.06 1.33 10.91
N LYS A 67 -2.38 2.31 11.54
CA LYS A 67 -2.91 3.67 11.62
C LYS A 67 -3.01 4.28 10.21
N ILE A 68 -4.05 5.06 9.98
CA ILE A 68 -4.31 5.75 8.72
C ILE A 68 -4.18 7.25 8.95
N GLN A 69 -3.32 7.90 8.16
CA GLN A 69 -3.21 9.34 8.08
C GLN A 69 -3.81 9.81 6.75
N VAL A 70 -4.90 10.58 6.81
CA VAL A 70 -5.46 11.22 5.62
C VAL A 70 -4.68 12.49 5.34
N VAL A 71 -4.22 12.66 4.10
CA VAL A 71 -3.48 13.85 3.64
C VAL A 71 -4.37 14.65 2.69
N GLU A 72 -4.50 15.95 2.94
CA GLU A 72 -5.27 16.87 2.09
C GLU A 72 -4.42 17.32 0.90
N GLY A 73 -4.86 17.01 -0.33
CA GLY A 73 -4.17 17.43 -1.57
C GLY A 73 -4.92 17.02 -2.85
N GLN A 74 -4.66 17.72 -3.96
CA GLN A 74 -5.12 17.31 -5.30
C GLN A 74 -4.27 16.11 -5.75
N GLY A 75 -4.77 14.89 -5.47
CA GLY A 75 -4.05 13.64 -5.67
C GLY A 75 -3.76 13.29 -7.15
N PRO A 76 -2.80 12.38 -7.41
CA PRO A 76 -2.41 11.96 -8.75
C PRO A 76 -3.53 11.17 -9.48
N ILE A 77 -3.45 11.13 -10.82
CA ILE A 77 -4.28 10.25 -11.67
C ILE A 77 -3.74 8.82 -11.54
N GLY A 78 -4.19 8.10 -10.50
CA GLY A 78 -3.82 6.69 -10.27
C GLY A 78 -4.70 5.69 -11.03
N MET A 79 -4.41 4.39 -10.83
CA MET A 79 -5.15 3.27 -11.43
C MET A 79 -6.45 2.95 -10.66
N ASP A 80 -7.39 2.25 -11.33
CA ASP A 80 -8.67 1.86 -10.74
C ASP A 80 -8.52 0.80 -9.64
N ASP A 81 -7.59 -0.14 -9.81
CA ASP A 81 -7.33 -1.23 -8.88
C ASP A 81 -5.90 -1.82 -9.00
N TRP A 82 -5.65 -2.87 -8.21
CA TRP A 82 -4.38 -3.61 -8.18
C TRP A 82 -4.27 -4.67 -9.30
N SER A 83 -5.21 -4.77 -10.23
CA SER A 83 -5.19 -5.82 -11.27
C SER A 83 -4.12 -5.59 -12.33
N GLN A 84 -3.72 -4.33 -12.51
CA GLN A 84 -2.71 -3.92 -13.50
C GLN A 84 -1.28 -3.89 -12.94
N VAL A 85 -1.15 -4.22 -11.65
CA VAL A 85 0.07 -4.16 -10.83
C VAL A 85 0.79 -5.50 -10.91
N GLN A 86 2.04 -5.53 -11.35
CA GLN A 86 2.83 -6.74 -11.53
C GLN A 86 3.87 -6.93 -10.39
N TRP A 87 4.75 -7.92 -10.51
CA TRP A 87 5.91 -8.11 -9.62
C TRP A 87 7.20 -7.85 -10.43
N LYS A 88 8.13 -7.05 -9.90
CA LYS A 88 9.44 -6.80 -10.52
C LYS A 88 10.55 -7.26 -9.57
N PRO A 89 11.51 -8.10 -10.01
CA PRO A 89 12.64 -8.52 -9.20
C PRO A 89 13.45 -7.30 -8.71
N TYR A 90 13.91 -7.34 -7.46
CA TYR A 90 14.67 -6.24 -6.88
C TYR A 90 16.16 -6.31 -7.27
N ILE A 91 16.63 -5.34 -8.06
CA ILE A 91 18.05 -5.04 -8.30
C ILE A 91 18.55 -3.88 -7.41
N ASN A 92 17.95 -2.69 -7.45
CA ASN A 92 18.28 -1.51 -6.63
C ASN A 92 17.08 -0.53 -6.47
N GLU A 93 17.18 0.53 -5.68
CA GLU A 93 16.05 1.48 -5.54
C GLU A 93 15.77 2.25 -6.83
N GLU A 94 16.80 2.69 -7.56
CA GLU A 94 16.71 3.49 -8.78
C GLU A 94 15.78 2.88 -9.85
N GLN A 95 15.64 1.55 -9.93
CA GLN A 95 14.78 0.89 -10.93
C GLN A 95 13.25 1.09 -10.75
N PHE A 96 12.83 1.63 -9.59
CA PHE A 96 11.42 1.94 -9.26
C PHE A 96 11.13 3.44 -9.28
N TRP A 97 12.16 4.25 -9.53
CA TRP A 97 12.08 5.69 -9.71
C TRP A 97 12.53 5.99 -11.15
N GLY A 98 11.57 6.10 -12.08
CA GLY A 98 11.83 6.57 -13.44
C GLY A 98 10.87 7.71 -13.79
N ASP A 99 11.44 8.85 -14.18
CA ASP A 99 10.92 10.13 -14.67
C ASP A 99 9.42 10.48 -14.50
#